data_AF-A0A7R9FNF3-F1
#
_entry.id   AF-A0A7R9FNF3-F1
#
_cell.length_a   1.000
_cell.length_b   1.000
_cell.length_c   1.000
_cell.angle_alpha   90.00
_cell.angle_beta   90.00
_cell.angle_gamma   90.00
#
_symmetry.space_group_name_H-M   'P 1'
#
loop_
_entity.id
_entity.type
_entity.pdbx_description
1 polymer ?
#
loop_
_entity_poly.entity_id
_entity_poly.type
_entity_poly.pdbx_seq_one_letter_code
_entity_poly.pdbx_strand_id
1 'polypeptide(L)'
;MSHLPQQVLPSLEQYSKLVLWFGNDISSWDTSRNFAKKLDEKRCFLVRPMEKQPSPHVALFHGQDLRAIVSQAQPIWHQAITTFASLREDVLSELQNIEKVVMEAVEHATYVHDISHVIIDNVQFMMGVFEESRQMDRFWKQDAIIASFRTFATKKNCHVTLVIHPRKERDTEDLTSSSIFGSAKASQEADNILIIQDKRLTSLRGKKYLQVAKNRYTGDLGVMALEFDKASLSYGQKKKKPNIDKDTVMEDKTNL
;
A
#
# COMPACT_ATOMS: atom_id res chain seq x y z
N MET A 1 23.17 -15.37 1.84
CA MET A 1 24.09 -15.08 2.97
C MET A 1 23.82 -13.67 3.46
N SER A 2 23.06 -13.48 4.54
CA SER A 2 22.58 -12.15 4.96
C SER A 2 23.54 -11.37 5.86
N HIS A 3 24.66 -11.98 6.31
CA HIS A 3 25.58 -11.35 7.25
C HIS A 3 27.03 -11.73 6.93
N LEU A 4 27.90 -10.72 6.78
CA LEU A 4 29.35 -10.90 6.76
C LEU A 4 29.85 -10.92 8.21
N PRO A 5 30.56 -11.97 8.65
CA PRO A 5 31.18 -11.97 9.96
C PRO A 5 32.13 -10.79 10.11
N GLN A 6 32.11 -10.09 11.25
CA GLN A 6 33.02 -8.94 11.46
C GLN A 6 34.50 -9.34 11.38
N GLN A 7 34.79 -10.60 11.69
CA GLN A 7 36.13 -11.20 11.65
C GLN A 7 36.76 -11.19 10.24
N VAL A 8 35.96 -11.11 9.16
CA VAL A 8 36.49 -11.08 7.78
C VAL A 8 36.74 -9.67 7.26
N LEU A 9 36.29 -8.63 7.97
CA LEU A 9 36.46 -7.23 7.55
C LEU A 9 37.94 -6.84 7.40
N PRO A 10 38.84 -7.13 8.37
CA PRO A 10 40.26 -6.78 8.24
C PRO A 10 40.91 -7.43 7.02
N SER A 11 40.54 -8.67 6.71
CA SER A 11 41.04 -9.40 5.53
C SER A 11 40.60 -8.76 4.21
N LEU A 12 39.53 -7.97 4.22
CA LEU A 12 39.05 -7.24 3.04
C LEU A 12 39.68 -5.85 2.91
N GLU A 13 40.26 -5.28 3.97
CA GLU A 13 40.88 -3.94 3.95
C GLU A 13 42.12 -3.87 3.06
N GLN A 14 42.84 -4.99 2.87
CA GLN A 14 44.00 -5.05 1.98
C GLN A 14 43.67 -4.76 0.49
N TYR A 15 42.40 -4.85 0.10
CA TYR A 15 41.97 -4.65 -1.28
C TYR A 15 41.50 -3.22 -1.53
N SER A 16 42.15 -2.54 -2.49
CA SER A 16 41.78 -1.20 -2.95
C SER A 16 40.55 -1.16 -3.85
N LYS A 17 40.12 -2.31 -4.38
CA LYS A 17 38.92 -2.47 -5.21
C LYS A 17 38.14 -3.72 -4.80
N LEU A 18 36.88 -3.54 -4.46
CA LEU A 18 35.94 -4.62 -4.16
C LEU A 18 34.82 -4.63 -5.20
N VAL A 19 34.57 -5.79 -5.81
CA VAL A 19 33.44 -5.98 -6.73
C VAL A 19 32.39 -6.85 -6.04
N LEU A 20 31.19 -6.29 -5.85
CA LEU A 20 30.06 -6.97 -5.23
C LEU A 20 29.13 -7.51 -6.32
N TRP A 21 28.92 -8.82 -6.31
CA TRP A 21 28.08 -9.53 -7.28
C TRP A 21 27.26 -10.62 -6.58
N PHE A 22 26.11 -10.23 -6.03
CA PHE A 22 25.30 -11.12 -5.18
C PHE A 22 24.12 -11.80 -5.88
N GLY A 23 23.67 -11.30 -7.04
CA GLY A 23 22.54 -11.88 -7.75
C GLY A 23 21.93 -10.94 -8.77
N ASN A 24 20.87 -11.40 -9.43
CA ASN A 24 20.11 -10.63 -10.40
C ASN A 24 18.75 -10.13 -9.86
N ASP A 25 18.46 -10.35 -8.57
CA ASP A 25 17.24 -9.94 -7.91
C ASP A 25 17.42 -8.67 -7.05
N ILE A 26 16.30 -8.01 -6.73
CA ILE A 26 16.25 -6.76 -5.98
C ILE A 26 16.82 -6.93 -4.55
N SER A 27 16.60 -8.09 -3.91
CA SER A 27 17.12 -8.35 -2.56
C SER A 27 18.64 -8.46 -2.55
N SER A 28 19.22 -9.11 -3.55
CA SER A 28 20.67 -9.18 -3.77
C SER A 28 21.29 -7.81 -4.04
N TRP A 29 20.58 -6.93 -4.75
CA TRP A 29 21.00 -5.56 -5.00
C TRP A 29 21.04 -4.71 -3.71
N ASP A 30 19.95 -4.71 -2.94
CA ASP A 30 19.88 -4.02 -1.65
C ASP A 30 20.94 -4.54 -0.67
N THR A 31 21.15 -5.86 -0.66
CA THR A 31 22.22 -6.49 0.13
C THR A 31 23.59 -5.99 -0.29
N SER A 32 23.85 -5.86 -1.60
CA SER A 32 25.13 -5.36 -2.11
C SER A 32 25.38 -3.90 -1.71
N ARG A 33 24.35 -3.05 -1.77
CA ARG A 33 24.44 -1.65 -1.32
C ARG A 33 24.68 -1.55 0.20
N ASN A 34 24.00 -2.37 0.99
CA ASN A 34 24.20 -2.41 2.44
C ASN A 34 25.59 -2.93 2.85
N PHE A 35 26.16 -3.83 2.05
CA PHE A 35 27.54 -4.29 2.24
C PHE A 35 28.54 -3.21 1.86
N ALA A 36 28.33 -2.49 0.76
CA ALA A 36 29.19 -1.38 0.36
C ALA A 36 29.32 -0.33 1.46
N LYS A 37 28.22 0.04 2.13
CA LYS A 37 28.21 0.95 3.29
C LYS A 37 29.16 0.51 4.41
N LYS A 38 29.28 -0.80 4.62
CA LYS A 38 30.13 -1.39 5.66
C LYS A 38 31.57 -1.61 5.22
N LEU A 39 31.82 -1.60 3.92
CA LEU A 39 33.11 -1.94 3.31
C LEU A 39 33.84 -0.74 2.73
N ASP A 40 33.48 0.49 3.12
CA ASP A 40 33.94 1.74 2.49
C ASP A 40 33.51 1.84 1.02
N GLU A 41 32.47 2.61 0.79
CA GLU A 41 31.77 2.62 -0.49
C GLU A 41 32.59 3.20 -1.64
N LYS A 42 33.66 3.97 -1.33
CA LYS A 42 34.54 4.56 -2.35
C LYS A 42 35.31 3.52 -3.15
N ARG A 43 35.58 2.36 -2.54
CA ARG A 43 36.32 1.26 -3.16
C ARG A 43 35.42 0.12 -3.66
N CYS A 44 34.11 0.24 -3.48
CA CYS A 44 33.15 -0.77 -3.89
C CYS A 44 32.59 -0.47 -5.29
N PHE A 45 32.46 -1.53 -6.07
CA PHE A 45 31.89 -1.56 -7.42
C PHE A 45 30.80 -2.62 -7.45
N LEU A 46 29.72 -2.36 -8.19
CA LEU A 46 28.57 -3.26 -8.32
C LEU A 46 28.50 -3.81 -9.74
N VAL A 47 28.29 -5.12 -9.84
CA VAL A 47 27.76 -5.74 -11.06
C VAL A 47 26.24 -5.53 -11.03
N ARG A 48 25.70 -4.78 -12.00
CA ARG A 48 24.28 -4.43 -12.02
C ARG A 48 23.45 -5.63 -12.52
N PRO A 49 22.30 -5.92 -11.89
CA PRO A 49 21.36 -6.91 -12.39
C PRO A 49 20.69 -6.37 -13.68
N MET A 50 21.29 -6.61 -14.84
CA MET A 50 20.69 -6.31 -16.15
C MET A 50 20.20 -7.61 -16.80
N GLU A 51 19.26 -7.53 -17.75
CA GLU A 51 18.77 -8.71 -18.51
C GLU A 51 19.91 -9.56 -19.10
N LYS A 52 21.07 -8.95 -19.36
CA LYS A 52 22.27 -9.61 -19.91
C LYS A 52 23.32 -10.03 -18.87
N GLN A 53 23.19 -9.65 -17.61
CA GLN A 53 24.14 -9.95 -16.53
C GLN A 53 23.47 -10.81 -15.45
N PRO A 54 23.52 -12.15 -15.58
CA PRO A 54 22.89 -13.05 -14.63
C PRO A 54 23.68 -13.15 -13.31
N SER A 55 23.14 -13.86 -12.33
CA SER A 55 23.86 -14.16 -11.08
C SER A 55 25.16 -14.93 -11.36
N PRO A 56 26.16 -14.87 -10.46
CA PRO A 56 27.46 -15.51 -10.71
C PRO A 56 27.36 -16.99 -11.07
N HIS A 57 26.44 -17.71 -10.41
CA HIS A 57 26.18 -19.12 -10.64
C HIS A 57 25.61 -19.39 -12.04
N VAL A 58 24.65 -18.57 -12.46
CA VAL A 58 23.98 -18.70 -13.76
C VAL A 58 24.92 -18.27 -14.90
N ALA A 59 25.73 -17.23 -14.68
CA ALA A 59 26.76 -16.80 -15.63
C ALA A 59 27.77 -17.93 -15.92
N LEU A 60 28.23 -18.61 -14.87
CA LEU A 60 29.12 -19.76 -14.99
C LEU A 60 28.45 -20.93 -15.71
N PHE A 61 27.20 -21.24 -15.36
CA PHE A 61 26.44 -22.33 -15.97
C PHE A 61 26.21 -22.13 -17.49
N HIS A 62 25.95 -20.90 -17.92
CA HIS A 62 25.77 -20.56 -19.33
C HIS A 62 27.08 -20.28 -20.08
N GLY A 63 28.25 -20.49 -19.46
CA GLY A 63 29.55 -20.30 -20.10
C GLY A 63 29.85 -18.84 -20.47
N GLN A 64 29.28 -17.87 -19.74
CA GLN A 64 29.57 -16.46 -19.97
C GLN A 64 30.96 -16.08 -19.45
N ASP A 65 31.58 -15.07 -20.06
CA ASP A 65 32.87 -14.57 -19.63
C ASP A 65 32.74 -13.75 -18.33
N LEU A 66 33.06 -14.41 -17.20
CA LEU A 66 33.03 -13.80 -15.88
C LEU A 66 33.98 -12.60 -15.75
N ARG A 67 35.12 -12.60 -16.46
CA ARG A 67 36.06 -11.47 -16.42
C ARG A 67 35.47 -10.27 -17.14
N ALA A 68 34.80 -10.49 -18.27
CA ALA A 68 34.10 -9.42 -18.98
C ALA A 68 32.96 -8.82 -18.14
N ILE A 69 32.27 -9.63 -17.34
CA ILE A 69 31.21 -9.13 -16.44
C ILE A 69 31.81 -8.30 -15.29
N VAL A 70 32.85 -8.82 -14.63
CA VAL A 70 33.52 -8.13 -13.51
C VAL A 70 34.20 -6.84 -13.96
N SER A 71 34.73 -6.79 -15.19
CA SER A 71 35.35 -5.58 -15.74
C SER A 71 34.34 -4.48 -16.03
N GLN A 72 33.08 -4.83 -16.26
CA GLN A 72 31.96 -3.89 -16.45
C GLN A 72 31.35 -3.38 -15.13
N ALA A 73 31.82 -3.85 -13.98
CA ALA A 73 31.31 -3.40 -12.68
C ALA A 73 31.50 -1.89 -12.50
N GLN A 74 30.44 -1.21 -12.05
CA GLN A 74 30.41 0.25 -11.94
C GLN A 74 30.62 0.74 -10.50
N PRO A 75 31.24 1.92 -10.28
CA PRO A 75 31.39 2.50 -8.95
C PRO A 75 30.04 2.87 -8.33
N ILE A 76 30.00 2.95 -7.00
CA ILE A 76 28.76 3.12 -6.23
C ILE A 76 28.31 4.60 -6.05
N TRP A 77 29.13 5.63 -6.35
CA TRP A 77 28.89 7.04 -5.92
C TRP A 77 28.72 8.05 -7.08
N HIS A 78 27.81 9.05 -7.03
CA HIS A 78 27.59 10.10 -5.99
C HIS A 78 26.09 10.54 -5.80
N GLN A 79 25.71 10.98 -4.59
CA GLN A 79 24.35 11.49 -4.21
C GLN A 79 23.90 12.82 -4.87
N ALA A 80 24.76 13.50 -5.63
CA ALA A 80 24.53 14.90 -6.00
C ALA A 80 24.76 15.21 -7.49
N ILE A 81 25.30 14.27 -8.27
CA ILE A 81 25.41 14.42 -9.72
C ILE A 81 25.12 13.08 -10.35
N THR A 82 23.93 13.00 -10.90
CA THR A 82 23.41 11.86 -11.65
C THR A 82 22.59 12.45 -12.79
N THR A 83 22.67 11.85 -13.97
CA THR A 83 21.88 12.30 -15.11
C THR A 83 20.44 11.87 -14.88
N PHE A 84 19.47 12.63 -15.40
CA PHE A 84 18.06 12.25 -15.29
C PHE A 84 17.79 10.82 -15.79
N ALA A 85 18.55 10.33 -16.76
CA ALA A 85 18.48 8.95 -17.24
C ALA A 85 18.89 7.90 -16.18
N SER A 86 19.91 8.19 -15.37
CA SER A 86 20.39 7.28 -14.30
C SER A 86 19.57 7.40 -13.02
N LEU A 87 19.10 8.61 -12.67
CA LEU A 87 18.09 8.81 -11.63
C LEU A 87 16.76 8.19 -12.01
N ARG A 88 16.42 8.12 -13.30
CA ARG A 88 15.12 7.62 -13.74
C ARG A 88 14.87 6.25 -13.15
N GLU A 89 15.81 5.30 -13.23
CA GLU A 89 15.60 3.96 -12.66
C GLU A 89 15.59 3.92 -11.13
N ASP A 90 16.46 4.69 -10.46
CA ASP A 90 16.53 4.74 -8.99
C ASP A 90 15.29 5.44 -8.39
N VAL A 91 14.88 6.57 -8.97
CA VAL A 91 13.63 7.27 -8.64
C VAL A 91 12.43 6.43 -9.06
N LEU A 92 12.47 5.75 -10.20
CA LEU A 92 11.41 4.80 -10.60
C LEU A 92 11.34 3.65 -9.60
N SER A 93 12.46 3.16 -9.05
CA SER A 93 12.49 2.09 -8.07
C SER A 93 11.99 2.53 -6.69
N GLU A 94 12.39 3.71 -6.20
CA GLU A 94 11.85 4.30 -4.97
C GLU A 94 10.36 4.68 -5.12
N LEU A 95 9.94 5.18 -6.29
CA LEU A 95 8.52 5.40 -6.63
C LEU A 95 7.76 4.09 -6.92
N GLN A 96 8.43 3.01 -7.29
CA GLN A 96 7.83 1.68 -7.50
C GLN A 96 7.63 0.94 -6.18
N ASN A 97 8.39 1.27 -5.14
CA ASN A 97 8.33 0.66 -3.82
C ASN A 97 7.48 1.46 -2.81
N ILE A 98 6.43 2.13 -3.28
CA ILE A 98 5.46 2.82 -2.40
C ILE A 98 4.89 1.85 -1.36
N GLU A 99 4.68 0.58 -1.73
CA GLU A 99 4.30 -0.46 -0.78
C GLU A 99 5.27 -0.54 0.41
N LYS A 100 6.58 -0.69 0.14
CA LYS A 100 7.60 -0.84 1.17
C LYS A 100 7.66 0.39 2.08
N VAL A 101 7.65 1.59 1.49
CA VAL A 101 7.70 2.85 2.25
C VAL A 101 6.49 3.00 3.16
N VAL A 102 5.28 2.73 2.65
CA VAL A 102 4.06 2.81 3.46
C VAL A 102 4.03 1.75 4.55
N MET A 103 4.44 0.52 4.25
CA MET A 103 4.50 -0.55 5.25
C MET A 103 5.51 -0.24 6.36
N GLU A 104 6.71 0.25 6.01
CA GLU A 104 7.73 0.66 6.99
C GLU A 104 7.22 1.78 7.89
N ALA A 105 6.54 2.79 7.33
CA ALA A 105 5.97 3.90 8.10
C ALA A 105 4.87 3.43 9.06
N VAL A 106 3.94 2.59 8.58
CA VAL A 106 2.84 2.07 9.39
C VAL A 106 3.37 1.13 10.49
N GLU A 107 4.34 0.27 10.19
CA GLU A 107 4.97 -0.60 11.18
C GLU A 107 5.74 0.16 12.25
N HIS A 108 6.49 1.19 11.85
CA HIS A 108 7.18 2.06 12.79
C HIS A 108 6.20 2.80 13.70
N ALA A 109 5.12 3.36 13.13
CA ALA A 109 4.12 4.09 13.89
C ALA A 109 3.39 3.19 14.89
N THR A 110 3.01 1.97 14.51
CA THR A 110 2.43 1.00 15.44
C THR A 110 3.42 0.56 16.52
N TYR A 111 4.69 0.38 16.19
CA TYR A 111 5.70 -0.01 17.17
C TYR A 111 6.03 1.08 18.19
N VAL A 112 6.18 2.34 17.73
CA VAL A 112 6.61 3.47 18.57
C VAL A 112 5.44 4.11 19.31
N HIS A 113 4.29 4.22 18.65
CA HIS A 113 3.14 4.96 19.18
C HIS A 113 1.99 4.07 19.62
N ASP A 114 2.16 2.74 19.61
CA ASP A 114 1.16 1.75 20.01
C ASP A 114 -0.20 1.95 19.30
N ILE A 115 -0.14 2.30 18.01
CA ILE A 115 -1.33 2.52 17.19
C ILE A 115 -2.04 1.19 16.94
N SER A 116 -3.29 1.11 17.37
CA SER A 116 -4.17 -0.05 17.21
C SER A 116 -5.10 0.03 16.00
N HIS A 117 -5.23 1.21 15.35
CA HIS A 117 -6.08 1.41 14.19
C HIS A 117 -5.41 2.31 13.15
N VAL A 118 -5.27 1.80 11.93
CA VAL A 118 -4.71 2.50 10.77
C VAL A 118 -5.79 2.67 9.71
N ILE A 119 -5.89 3.87 9.14
CA ILE A 119 -6.80 4.20 8.04
C ILE A 119 -5.97 4.62 6.82
N ILE A 120 -6.21 3.98 5.68
CA ILE A 120 -5.51 4.25 4.42
C ILE A 120 -6.51 4.77 3.37
N ASP A 121 -6.31 6.01 2.94
CA ASP A 121 -7.12 6.70 1.92
C ASP A 121 -6.20 7.47 0.94
N ASN A 122 -6.09 7.13 -0.34
CA ASN A 122 -6.72 6.03 -1.09
C ASN A 122 -5.64 5.16 -1.74
N VAL A 123 -5.82 3.84 -1.76
CA VAL A 123 -4.91 2.87 -2.42
C VAL A 123 -4.66 3.23 -3.88
N GLN A 124 -5.68 3.77 -4.58
CA GLN A 124 -5.56 4.21 -5.96
C GLN A 124 -4.51 5.32 -6.16
N PHE A 125 -4.29 6.21 -5.18
CA PHE A 125 -3.26 7.24 -5.25
C PHE A 125 -1.87 6.68 -4.96
N MET A 126 -1.78 5.69 -4.06
CA MET A 126 -0.53 4.99 -3.74
C MET A 126 0.03 4.22 -4.94
N MET A 127 -0.77 3.90 -5.95
CA MET A 127 -0.36 3.13 -7.12
C MET A 127 0.27 3.97 -8.24
N GLY A 128 0.36 5.29 -8.07
CA GLY A 128 1.02 6.22 -8.99
C GLY A 128 0.18 6.59 -10.23
N VAL A 129 0.21 7.88 -10.59
CA VAL A 129 -0.41 8.43 -11.81
C VAL A 129 0.47 8.20 -13.06
N PHE A 130 1.69 7.67 -12.88
CA PHE A 130 2.67 7.57 -13.96
C PHE A 130 2.22 6.61 -15.08
N GLU A 131 2.25 7.17 -16.28
CA GLU A 131 1.86 6.57 -17.55
C GLU A 131 2.78 5.38 -17.91
N GLU A 132 2.23 4.46 -18.71
CA GLU A 132 2.88 3.30 -19.36
C GLU A 132 3.00 1.96 -18.59
N SER A 133 2.64 1.85 -17.31
CA SER A 133 2.50 0.52 -16.70
C SER A 133 1.25 -0.19 -17.26
N ARG A 134 1.37 -1.44 -17.74
CA ARG A 134 0.22 -2.20 -18.25
C ARG A 134 -0.87 -2.28 -17.17
N GLN A 135 -2.13 -2.27 -17.58
CA GLN A 135 -3.27 -2.31 -16.66
C GLN A 135 -3.22 -3.51 -15.69
N MET A 136 -2.60 -4.62 -16.11
CA MET A 136 -2.32 -5.79 -15.26
C MET A 136 -1.36 -5.48 -14.11
N ASP A 137 -0.29 -4.71 -14.35
CA ASP A 137 0.73 -4.43 -13.34
C ASP A 137 0.15 -3.60 -12.19
N ARG A 138 -0.83 -2.73 -12.49
CA ARG A 138 -1.55 -1.96 -11.47
C ARG A 138 -2.35 -2.89 -10.55
N PHE A 139 -3.16 -3.78 -11.10
CA PHE A 139 -3.95 -4.71 -10.26
C PHE A 139 -3.06 -5.61 -9.42
N TRP A 140 -1.94 -6.08 -9.98
CA TRP A 140 -0.99 -6.90 -9.24
C TRP A 140 -0.32 -6.14 -8.08
N LYS A 141 0.06 -4.87 -8.30
CA LYS A 141 0.57 -4.00 -7.24
C LYS A 141 -0.46 -3.73 -6.14
N GLN A 142 -1.72 -3.53 -6.53
CA GLN A 142 -2.81 -3.37 -5.58
C GLN A 142 -2.94 -4.62 -4.70
N ASP A 143 -2.90 -5.80 -5.31
CA ASP A 143 -3.00 -7.08 -4.62
C ASP A 143 -1.84 -7.31 -3.64
N ALA A 144 -0.63 -6.93 -4.03
CA ALA A 144 0.55 -6.97 -3.17
C ALA A 144 0.36 -6.08 -1.92
N ILE A 145 -0.04 -4.82 -2.11
CA ILE A 145 -0.35 -3.89 -1.02
C ILE A 145 -1.44 -4.45 -0.09
N ILE A 146 -2.52 -4.99 -0.65
CA ILE A 146 -3.61 -5.60 0.12
C ILE A 146 -3.10 -6.79 0.95
N ALA A 147 -2.27 -7.66 0.36
CA ALA A 147 -1.70 -8.81 1.06
C ALA A 147 -0.77 -8.38 2.20
N SER A 148 0.02 -7.33 2.00
CA SER A 148 0.89 -6.74 3.01
C SER A 148 0.09 -6.15 4.17
N PHE A 149 -0.99 -5.40 3.90
CA PHE A 149 -1.88 -4.91 4.95
C PHE A 149 -2.60 -6.03 5.72
N ARG A 150 -3.06 -7.09 5.03
CA ARG A 150 -3.68 -8.25 5.69
C ARG A 150 -2.70 -8.92 6.65
N THR A 151 -1.47 -9.12 6.20
CA THR A 151 -0.39 -9.71 7.00
C THR A 151 -0.09 -8.82 8.21
N PHE A 152 0.03 -7.52 8.01
CA PHE A 152 0.27 -6.54 9.07
C PHE A 152 -0.84 -6.54 10.12
N ALA A 153 -2.10 -6.45 9.71
CA ALA A 153 -3.25 -6.46 10.61
C ALA A 153 -3.23 -7.70 11.53
N THR A 154 -2.93 -8.86 10.94
CA THR A 154 -2.85 -10.14 11.67
C THR A 154 -1.65 -10.20 12.61
N LYS A 155 -0.46 -9.81 12.14
CA LYS A 155 0.79 -9.93 12.92
C LYS A 155 0.89 -8.91 14.05
N LYS A 156 0.39 -7.70 13.83
CA LYS A 156 0.48 -6.58 14.77
C LYS A 156 -0.78 -6.40 15.60
N ASN A 157 -1.79 -7.24 15.39
CA ASN A 157 -3.11 -7.11 16.03
C ASN A 157 -3.67 -5.67 15.89
N CYS A 158 -3.50 -5.10 14.70
CA CYS A 158 -3.93 -3.74 14.38
C CYS A 158 -5.15 -3.80 13.48
N HIS A 159 -6.17 -3.00 13.78
CA HIS A 159 -7.29 -2.82 12.89
C HIS A 159 -6.86 -1.96 11.69
N VAL A 160 -7.22 -2.38 10.47
CA VAL A 160 -6.88 -1.67 9.24
C VAL A 160 -8.16 -1.35 8.48
N THR A 161 -8.36 -0.06 8.18
CA THR A 161 -9.46 0.41 7.33
C THR A 161 -8.89 0.91 6.01
N LEU A 162 -9.37 0.34 4.92
CA LEU A 162 -8.93 0.65 3.57
C LEU A 162 -10.05 1.33 2.79
N VAL A 163 -9.81 2.52 2.27
CA VAL A 163 -10.73 3.20 1.36
C VAL A 163 -10.36 2.80 -0.07
N ILE A 164 -11.34 2.34 -0.84
CA ILE A 164 -11.18 1.95 -2.25
C ILE A 164 -12.35 2.56 -3.03
N HIS A 165 -12.05 3.24 -4.13
CA HIS A 165 -13.09 3.72 -5.04
C HIS A 165 -13.74 2.57 -5.83
N PRO A 166 -15.02 2.65 -6.17
CA PRO A 166 -15.66 1.65 -7.02
C PRO A 166 -15.18 1.77 -8.47
N ARG A 167 -15.37 0.69 -9.25
CA ARG A 167 -15.30 0.72 -10.71
C ARG A 167 -16.43 1.60 -11.26
N LYS A 168 -16.28 2.07 -12.49
CA LYS A 168 -17.36 2.75 -13.20
C LYS A 168 -18.48 1.73 -13.46
N GLU A 169 -19.55 1.83 -12.69
CA GLU A 169 -20.80 1.10 -12.89
C GLU A 169 -21.82 2.03 -13.57
N ARG A 170 -22.95 1.46 -14.03
CA ARG A 170 -24.07 2.27 -14.52
C ARG A 170 -24.70 3.01 -13.34
N ASP A 171 -25.05 4.28 -13.53
CA ASP A 171 -25.59 5.13 -12.46
C ASP A 171 -26.90 4.59 -11.83
N THR A 172 -27.59 3.68 -12.51
CA THR A 172 -28.86 3.11 -12.05
C THR A 172 -28.71 1.89 -11.13
N GLU A 173 -27.53 1.27 -11.09
CA GLU A 173 -27.30 0.03 -10.36
C GLU A 173 -26.62 0.27 -9.02
N ASP A 174 -27.00 -0.53 -8.02
CA ASP A 174 -26.41 -0.48 -6.70
C ASP A 174 -25.00 -1.04 -6.72
N LEU A 175 -24.09 -0.38 -5.99
CA LEU A 175 -22.74 -0.91 -5.81
C LEU A 175 -22.78 -2.21 -5.01
N THR A 176 -22.02 -3.20 -5.48
CA THR A 176 -21.87 -4.50 -4.81
C THR A 176 -20.40 -4.74 -4.43
N SER A 177 -20.11 -5.85 -3.75
CA SER A 177 -18.72 -6.27 -3.50
C SER A 177 -17.90 -6.46 -4.77
N SER A 178 -18.55 -6.74 -5.91
CA SER A 178 -17.91 -6.88 -7.22
C SER A 178 -17.59 -5.53 -7.86
N SER A 179 -18.23 -4.45 -7.40
CA SER A 179 -18.00 -3.09 -7.88
C SER A 179 -16.73 -2.45 -7.30
N ILE A 180 -16.01 -3.14 -6.41
CA ILE A 180 -14.74 -2.64 -5.86
C ILE A 180 -13.69 -2.58 -6.98
N PHE A 181 -13.02 -1.43 -7.12
CA PHE A 181 -11.95 -1.28 -8.11
C PHE A 181 -10.70 -2.05 -7.70
N GLY A 182 -10.15 -2.80 -8.65
CA GLY A 182 -9.06 -3.73 -8.39
C GLY A 182 -9.46 -5.18 -8.60
N SER A 183 -8.55 -6.11 -8.36
CA SER A 183 -8.90 -7.53 -8.41
C SER A 183 -9.90 -7.91 -7.28
N ALA A 184 -10.34 -9.17 -7.28
CA ALA A 184 -11.16 -9.71 -6.18
C ALA A 184 -10.40 -9.85 -4.85
N LYS A 185 -9.08 -9.62 -4.80
CA LYS A 185 -8.26 -9.80 -3.60
C LYS A 185 -8.73 -8.94 -2.43
N ALA A 186 -9.07 -7.67 -2.68
CA ALA A 186 -9.57 -6.76 -1.65
C ALA A 186 -10.81 -7.31 -0.94
N SER A 187 -11.81 -7.75 -1.71
CA SER A 187 -13.07 -8.26 -1.18
C SER A 187 -12.94 -9.62 -0.51
N GLN A 188 -12.00 -10.45 -0.97
CA GLN A 188 -11.69 -11.75 -0.36
C GLN A 188 -10.99 -11.61 0.99
N GLU A 189 -9.94 -10.78 1.07
CA GLU A 189 -9.09 -10.61 2.26
C GLU A 189 -9.76 -9.77 3.37
N ALA A 190 -10.69 -8.87 3.01
CA ALA A 190 -11.39 -8.03 3.98
C ALA A 190 -12.30 -8.86 4.89
N ASP A 191 -12.29 -8.58 6.20
CA ASP A 191 -13.24 -9.18 7.14
C ASP A 191 -14.61 -8.48 7.06
N ASN A 192 -14.61 -7.16 6.86
CA ASN A 192 -15.82 -6.36 6.71
C ASN A 192 -15.75 -5.56 5.41
N ILE A 193 -16.88 -5.45 4.71
CA ILE A 193 -17.02 -4.58 3.54
C ILE A 193 -18.19 -3.64 3.81
N LEU A 194 -17.90 -2.35 3.83
CA LEU A 194 -18.87 -1.29 4.00
C LEU A 194 -18.95 -0.46 2.71
N ILE A 195 -20.16 -0.27 2.18
CA ILE A 195 -20.39 0.45 0.93
C ILE A 195 -21.26 1.66 1.23
N ILE A 196 -20.79 2.85 0.88
CA ILE A 196 -21.62 4.06 0.92
C ILE A 196 -22.35 4.16 -0.41
N GLN A 197 -23.67 4.06 -0.38
CA GLN A 197 -24.54 4.23 -1.55
C GLN A 197 -25.23 5.59 -1.50
N ASP A 198 -25.33 6.26 -2.65
CA ASP A 198 -26.02 7.54 -2.78
C ASP A 198 -27.10 7.49 -3.85
N LYS A 199 -28.36 7.30 -3.42
CA LYS A 199 -29.51 7.25 -4.33
C LYS A 199 -30.21 8.59 -4.52
N ARG A 200 -29.69 9.68 -3.93
CA ARG A 200 -30.36 11.00 -3.96
C ARG A 200 -30.53 11.55 -5.37
N LEU A 201 -29.65 11.16 -6.30
CA LEU A 201 -29.68 11.60 -7.70
C LEU A 201 -30.49 10.67 -8.61
N THR A 202 -30.72 9.42 -8.20
CA THR A 202 -31.36 8.38 -9.03
C THR A 202 -32.81 8.12 -8.67
N SER A 203 -33.25 8.53 -7.47
CA SER A 203 -34.62 8.37 -6.99
C SER A 203 -35.10 9.60 -6.24
N LEU A 204 -36.35 10.03 -6.49
CA LEU A 204 -37.00 11.16 -5.80
C LEU A 204 -37.11 10.95 -4.27
N ARG A 205 -37.12 9.70 -3.81
CA ARG A 205 -37.09 9.34 -2.37
C ARG A 205 -35.74 8.74 -1.95
N GLY A 206 -34.75 8.81 -2.83
CA GLY A 206 -33.43 8.26 -2.61
C GLY A 206 -32.72 8.92 -1.42
N LYS A 207 -32.00 8.10 -0.66
CA LYS A 207 -31.21 8.54 0.48
C LYS A 207 -29.78 8.03 0.32
N LYS A 208 -28.87 8.69 1.02
CA LYS A 208 -27.52 8.17 1.22
C LYS A 208 -27.56 7.16 2.38
N TYR A 209 -26.91 6.04 2.25
CA TYR A 209 -26.86 5.01 3.30
C TYR A 209 -25.53 4.26 3.28
N LEU A 210 -25.14 3.74 4.44
CA LEU A 210 -24.04 2.81 4.61
C LEU A 210 -24.61 1.39 4.58
N GLN A 211 -24.09 0.54 3.70
CA GLN A 211 -24.44 -0.87 3.62
C GLN A 211 -23.30 -1.72 4.16
N VAL A 212 -23.62 -2.66 5.04
CA VAL A 212 -22.73 -3.75 5.42
C VAL A 212 -22.90 -4.85 4.36
N ALA A 213 -21.97 -4.93 3.42
CA ALA A 213 -21.99 -5.90 2.32
C ALA A 213 -21.27 -7.21 2.67
N LYS A 214 -20.37 -7.17 3.67
CA LYS A 214 -19.70 -8.35 4.23
C LYS A 214 -19.43 -8.10 5.71
N ASN A 215 -19.66 -9.13 6.52
CA ASN A 215 -19.29 -9.19 7.92
C ASN A 215 -18.84 -10.62 8.22
N ARG A 216 -17.55 -10.83 8.43
CA ARG A 216 -16.99 -12.16 8.66
C ARG A 216 -17.18 -12.66 10.09
N TYR A 217 -17.45 -11.76 11.03
CA TYR A 217 -17.55 -12.10 12.45
C TYR A 217 -18.91 -12.72 12.79
N THR A 218 -20.01 -11.99 12.53
CA THR A 218 -21.37 -12.49 12.81
C THR A 218 -22.11 -12.97 11.57
N GLY A 219 -21.72 -12.53 10.37
CA GLY A 219 -22.47 -12.75 9.15
C GLY A 219 -23.61 -11.75 8.92
N ASP A 220 -23.91 -10.88 9.89
CA ASP A 220 -25.03 -9.95 9.78
C ASP A 220 -24.77 -8.88 8.72
N LEU A 221 -25.74 -8.72 7.84
CA LEU A 221 -25.78 -7.69 6.81
C LEU A 221 -26.87 -6.68 7.15
N GLY A 222 -26.75 -5.46 6.61
CA GLY A 222 -27.74 -4.43 6.88
C GLY A 222 -27.43 -3.11 6.21
N VAL A 223 -28.35 -2.16 6.40
CA VAL A 223 -28.22 -0.80 5.88
C VAL A 223 -28.52 0.22 6.98
N MET A 224 -27.74 1.29 7.00
CA MET A 224 -27.89 2.42 7.90
C MET A 224 -28.07 3.69 7.08
N ALA A 225 -29.23 4.33 7.20
CA ALA A 225 -29.47 5.61 6.54
C ALA A 225 -28.53 6.69 7.13
N LEU A 226 -27.88 7.43 6.23
CA LEU A 226 -26.96 8.51 6.57
C LEU A 226 -27.64 9.86 6.31
N GLU A 227 -27.71 10.69 7.34
CA GLU A 227 -28.18 12.08 7.24
C GLU A 227 -27.00 13.01 7.47
N PHE A 228 -26.83 14.00 6.58
CA PHE A 228 -25.75 14.97 6.70
C PHE A 228 -26.18 16.11 7.62
N ASP A 229 -25.45 16.30 8.70
CA ASP A 229 -25.60 17.46 9.56
C ASP A 229 -24.67 18.58 9.06
N LYS A 230 -25.26 19.68 8.61
CA LYS A 230 -24.53 20.84 8.09
C LYS A 230 -23.77 21.59 9.19
N ALA A 231 -24.20 21.49 10.44
CA ALA A 231 -23.56 22.20 11.55
C ALA A 231 -22.24 21.52 11.93
N SER A 232 -22.21 20.19 11.96
CA SER A 232 -21.02 19.40 12.32
C SER A 232 -20.20 18.91 11.12
N LEU A 233 -20.67 19.15 9.89
CA LEU A 233 -20.08 18.65 8.65
C LEU A 233 -19.89 17.13 8.65
N SER A 234 -20.79 16.39 9.31
CA SER A 234 -20.68 14.95 9.51
C SER A 234 -21.96 14.21 9.12
N TYR A 235 -21.81 12.94 8.76
CA TYR A 235 -22.96 12.04 8.59
C TYR A 235 -23.27 11.34 9.91
N GLY A 236 -24.56 11.17 10.19
CA GLY A 236 -25.03 10.42 11.36
C GLY A 236 -26.34 9.68 11.09
N GLN A 237 -26.77 8.91 12.08
CA GLN A 237 -28.12 8.36 12.08
C GLN A 237 -29.15 9.47 12.30
N LYS A 238 -30.31 9.33 11.68
CA LYS A 238 -31.44 10.24 11.89
C LYS A 238 -31.84 10.22 13.36
N LYS A 239 -31.68 11.35 14.05
CA LYS A 239 -32.17 11.51 15.43
C LYS A 239 -33.69 11.29 15.41
N LYS A 240 -34.18 10.31 16.18
CA LYS A 240 -35.62 10.18 16.42
C LYS A 240 -36.08 11.48 17.07
N LYS A 241 -37.08 12.15 16.46
CA LYS A 241 -37.73 13.30 17.13
C LYS A 241 -38.33 12.78 18.44
N PRO A 242 -38.10 13.43 19.59
CA PRO A 242 -38.82 13.08 20.80
C PRO A 242 -40.32 13.24 20.52
N ASN A 243 -41.09 12.23 20.89
CA ASN A 243 -42.54 12.26 20.79
C ASN A 243 -43.02 13.32 21.78
N ILE A 244 -43.44 14.49 21.29
CA ILE A 244 -44.14 15.45 22.14
C ILE A 244 -45.54 14.89 22.27
N ASP A 245 -45.83 14.27 23.41
CA ASP A 245 -47.18 13.83 23.76
C ASP A 245 -48.13 15.05 23.65
N LYS A 246 -49.21 14.86 22.87
CA LYS A 246 -50.19 15.91 22.55
C LYS A 246 -51.20 16.15 23.69
N ASP A 247 -50.88 15.75 24.92
CA ASP A 247 -51.86 15.71 26.02
C ASP A 247 -51.87 16.97 26.90
N THR A 248 -51.10 18.02 26.59
CA THR A 248 -51.01 19.25 27.42
C THR A 248 -51.83 20.45 26.92
N VAL A 249 -52.75 20.30 25.96
CA VAL A 249 -53.50 21.44 25.36
C VAL A 249 -55.00 21.48 25.72
N MET A 250 -55.46 20.77 26.77
CA MET A 250 -56.89 20.76 27.14
C MET A 250 -57.21 21.08 28.61
N GLU A 251 -56.40 21.87 29.32
CA GLU A 251 -56.79 22.35 30.68
C GLU A 251 -57.04 23.86 30.82
N ASP A 252 -56.81 24.68 29.78
CA ASP A 252 -56.90 26.15 29.93
C ASP A 252 -58.08 26.81 29.18
N LYS A 253 -59.21 26.09 29.05
CA LYS A 253 -60.46 26.65 28.49
C LYS A 253 -61.68 26.41 29.39
N THR A 254 -61.57 26.75 30.67
CA THR A 254 -62.76 26.91 31.52
C THR A 254 -62.47 27.92 32.64
N ASN A 255 -62.56 29.20 32.30
CA ASN A 255 -62.86 30.29 33.25
C ASN A 255 -63.38 31.49 32.45
N LEU A 256 -64.68 31.47 32.18
CA LEU A 256 -65.56 32.60 31.91
C LEU A 256 -66.93 32.24 32.47
#